data_AF-A0AAX6EV37-F1
#
_entry.id   AF-A0AAX6EV37-F1
#
_cell.length_a   1.000
_cell.length_b   1.000
_cell.length_c   1.000
_cell.angle_alpha   90.00
_cell.angle_beta   90.00
_cell.angle_gamma   90.00
#
_symmetry.space_group_name_H-M   'P 1'
#
loop_
_entity.id
_entity.type
_entity.pdbx_description
1 polymer ?
#
loop_
_entity_poly.entity_id
_entity_poly.type
_entity_poly.pdbx_seq_one_letter_code
_entity_poly.pdbx_strand_id
1 'polypeptide(L)' 'MFQLHEYDIFWAFLIISGVIPILAFIISRVLAPISEGPENLSSYESSIEPMGDAWLQF' A
#
# COMPACT_ATOMS: atom_id res chain seq x y z
N MET A 1 -36.51 -11.16 -0.77
CA MET A 1 -36.44 -9.74 -0.36
C MET A 1 -35.16 -9.58 0.42
N PHE A 2 -34.26 -8.66 0.03
CA PHE A 2 -32.94 -8.51 0.65
C PHE A 2 -33.12 -7.81 2.01
N GLN A 3 -32.80 -8.49 3.12
CA GLN A 3 -32.99 -7.95 4.46
C GLN A 3 -31.69 -7.30 4.93
N LEU A 4 -31.58 -5.99 4.75
CA LEU A 4 -30.32 -5.23 4.94
C LEU A 4 -29.78 -5.28 6.37
N HIS A 5 -30.64 -5.47 7.37
CA HIS A 5 -30.27 -5.42 8.78
C HIS A 5 -29.26 -6.50 9.21
N GLU A 6 -29.26 -7.66 8.55
CA GLU A 6 -28.32 -8.76 8.86
C GLU A 6 -26.88 -8.45 8.42
N TYR A 7 -26.70 -7.48 7.52
CA TYR A 7 -25.39 -7.11 6.96
C TYR A 7 -24.80 -5.84 7.58
N ASP A 8 -25.50 -5.19 8.51
CA ASP A 8 -25.03 -3.93 9.11
C ASP A 8 -23.65 -4.11 9.78
N ILE A 9 -23.45 -5.23 10.47
CA ILE A 9 -22.16 -5.57 11.10
C ILE A 9 -21.08 -5.83 10.04
N PHE A 10 -21.43 -6.55 8.96
CA PHE A 10 -20.50 -6.81 7.86
C PHE A 10 -20.06 -5.51 7.19
N TRP A 11 -20.98 -4.59 6.93
CA TRP A 11 -20.68 -3.28 6.36
C TRP A 11 -19.84 -2.44 7.31
N ALA A 12 -20.18 -2.39 8.59
CA ALA A 12 -19.37 -1.69 9.59
C ALA A 12 -17.94 -2.25 9.64
N PHE A 13 -17.79 -3.58 9.65
CA PHE A 13 -16.49 -4.24 9.64
C PHE A 13 -15.69 -3.90 8.37
N LEU A 14 -16.33 -3.95 7.19
CA LEU A 14 -15.68 -3.65 5.93
C LEU A 14 -15.16 -2.21 5.88
N ILE A 15 -15.97 -1.25 6.33
CA ILE A 15 -15.58 0.16 6.38
C ILE A 15 -14.44 0.37 7.38
N ILE A 16 -14.54 -0.17 8.59
CA ILE A 16 -13.48 -0.04 9.61
C ILE A 16 -12.17 -0.67 9.11
N SER A 17 -12.24 -1.88 8.58
CA SER A 17 -11.10 -2.62 8.04
C SER A 17 -10.45 -1.91 6.85
N GLY A 18 -11.24 -1.24 6.00
CA GLY A 18 -10.71 -0.42 4.91
C GLY A 18 -10.08 0.89 5.37
N VAL A 19 -10.61 1.52 6.42
CA VAL A 19 -10.13 2.81 6.94
C VAL A 19 -8.83 2.67 7.75
N ILE A 20 -8.68 1.58 8.52
CA ILE A 20 -7.50 1.36 9.37
C ILE A 20 -6.16 1.42 8.58
N PRO A 21 -5.99 0.72 7.44
CA PRO A 21 -4.77 0.80 6.63
C PRO A 21 -4.49 2.22 6.14
N ILE A 22 -5.53 2.94 5.70
CA ILE A 22 -5.39 4.33 5.21
C ILE A 22 -4.86 5.22 6.33
N LEU A 23 -5.44 5.12 7.53
CA LEU A 23 -4.97 5.87 8.69
C LEU A 23 -3.53 5.50 9.06
N ALA A 24 -3.17 4.21 9.02
CA ALA A 24 -1.81 3.76 9.29
C ALA A 24 -0.80 4.36 8.31
N PHE A 25 -1.12 4.40 7.01
CA PHE A 25 -0.27 5.05 5.99
C PHE A 25 -0.17 6.56 6.21
N ILE A 26 -1.26 7.24 6.54
CA ILE A 26 -1.25 8.70 6.80
C ILE A 26 -0.36 9.02 8.00
N ILE A 27 -0.54 8.31 9.12
CA ILE A 27 0.27 8.52 10.33
C ILE A 27 1.75 8.25 10.04
N SER A 28 2.04 7.16 9.33
CA SER A 28 3.41 6.81 8.94
C SER A 28 4.04 7.88 8.06
N ARG A 29 3.30 8.42 7.08
CA ARG A 29 3.79 9.49 6.20
C ARG A 29 4.04 10.81 6.94
N VAL A 30 3.22 11.15 7.93
CA VAL A 30 3.38 12.36 8.73
C VAL A 30 4.59 12.24 9.68
N LEU A 31 4.84 11.05 10.20
CA LEU A 31 5.90 10.82 11.20
C LEU A 31 7.26 10.48 10.57
N ALA A 32 7.28 9.95 9.36
CA ALA A 32 8.50 9.54 8.66
C ALA A 32 9.36 10.76 8.28
N PRO A 33 10.70 10.61 8.31
CA PRO A 33 11.59 11.62 7.75
C PRO A 33 11.38 11.73 6.23
N ILE A 34 11.48 12.95 5.72
CA ILE A 34 11.39 13.21 4.28
C ILE A 34 12.73 12.83 3.65
N SER A 35 12.76 11.77 2.83
CA SER A 35 13.94 11.37 2.05
C SER A 35 13.74 11.72 0.58
N GLU A 36 14.36 12.81 0.11
CA GLU A 36 14.23 13.31 -1.27
C GLU A 36 15.40 12.90 -2.19
N GLY A 37 16.31 12.05 -1.71
CA GLY A 37 17.46 11.61 -2.50
C GLY A 37 17.01 10.83 -3.75
N PRO A 38 17.51 11.14 -4.95
CA PRO A 38 17.14 10.46 -6.20
C PRO A 38 17.46 8.95 -6.17
N GLU A 39 18.40 8.53 -5.33
CA GLU A 39 18.75 7.13 -5.09
C GLU A 39 17.59 6.31 -4.49
N ASN A 40 16.71 6.94 -3.69
CA ASN A 40 15.55 6.25 -3.10
C ASN A 40 14.48 5.91 -4.15
N LEU A 41 14.52 6.58 -5.31
CA LEU A 41 13.62 6.32 -6.44
C LEU A 41 14.18 5.26 -7.41
N SER A 42 15.44 4.87 -7.25
CA SER A 42 16.06 3.82 -8.05
C SER A 42 15.68 2.43 -7.53
N SER A 43 15.59 1.45 -8.43
CA SER A 43 15.34 0.06 -8.06
C SER A 43 16.49 -0.51 -7.22
N TYR A 44 16.17 -1.35 -6.24
CA TYR A 44 17.19 -2.07 -5.48
C TYR A 44 17.80 -3.18 -6.34
N GLU A 45 19.11 -3.11 -6.58
CA GLU A 45 19.80 -4.04 -7.47
C GLU A 45 21.18 -4.46 -6.95
N SER A 46 21.28 -4.85 -5.67
CA SER A 46 22.53 -5.39 -5.08
C SER A 46 23.80 -4.57 -5.36
N SER A 47 23.68 -3.25 -5.52
CA SER A 47 24.75 -2.31 -5.91
C SER A 47 25.37 -2.53 -7.30
N ILE A 48 24.67 -3.20 -8.21
CA ILE A 48 25.02 -3.31 -9.63
C ILE A 48 24.01 -2.55 -10.49
N GLU A 49 24.40 -2.15 -11.69
CA GLU A 49 23.49 -1.49 -12.62
C GLU A 49 22.51 -2.51 -13.21
N PRO A 50 21.22 -2.14 -13.38
CA PRO A 50 20.27 -2.98 -14.11
C PRO A 50 20.76 -3.34 -15.49
N MET A 51 20.88 -4.65 -15.73
CA MET A 51 21.32 -5.19 -17.01
C MET A 51 20.34 -6.24 -17.53
N GLY A 52 19.96 -6.10 -18.81
CA GLY A 52 18.98 -6.96 -19.48
C GLY A 52 17.57 -6.38 -19.51
N ASP A 53 16.64 -7.10 -20.15
CA ASP A 53 15.22 -6.73 -20.17
C ASP A 53 14.51 -7.35 -18.97
N ALA A 54 13.68 -6.56 -18.29
CA ALA A 54 12.78 -7.03 -17.23
C ALA A 54 11.57 -7.78 -17.82
N TRP A 55 11.85 -8.81 -18.63
CA TRP A 55 10.84 -9.65 -19.26
C TRP A 55 10.69 -10.95 -18.49
N LEU A 56 9.47 -11.22 -18.04
CA LEU A 56 9.09 -12.50 -17.46
C LEU A 56 8.30 -13.26 -18.52
N GLN A 57 8.64 -14.53 -18.73
CA GLN A 57 7.85 -15.39 -19.59
C GLN A 57 6.58 -15.79 -18.83
N PHE A 58 5.45 -15.22 -19.25
CA PHE A 58 4.12 -15.54 -18.72
C PHE A 58 3.57 -16.85 -19.27
#